data_AF-A0A847YMM1-F1
#
_entry.id   AF-A0A847YMM1-F1
#
_cell.length_a   1.000
_cell.length_b   1.000
_cell.length_c   1.000
_cell.angle_alpha   90.00
_cell.angle_beta   90.00
_cell.angle_gamma   90.00
#
_symmetry.space_group_name_H-M   'P 1'
#
loop_
_entity.id
_entity.type
_entity.pdbx_description
1 polymer ?
#
loop_
_entity_poly.entity_id
_entity_poly.type
_entity_poly.pdbx_seq_one_letter_code
_entity_poly.pdbx_strand_id
1 'polypeptide(L)' 'MSAILYGPILGKIRRDKMIKADVIARHVGISAATYSRIETGRRSASYERVTAICDELGISLPQLNELIIQVRPINHVAKE' A
#
# COMPACT_ATOMS: atom_id res chain seq x y z
N MET A 1 -15.19 -4.82 -9.02
CA MET A 1 -13.95 -4.03 -8.76
C MET A 1 -12.99 -4.93 -7.98
N SER A 2 -11.92 -5.39 -8.63
CA SER A 2 -10.92 -6.25 -7.96
C SER A 2 -10.26 -5.41 -6.86
N ALA A 3 -10.31 -5.86 -5.61
CA ALA A 3 -9.72 -5.14 -4.48
C ALA A 3 -8.19 -5.13 -4.66
N ILE A 4 -7.66 -4.09 -5.28
CA ILE A 4 -6.21 -3.88 -5.39
C ILE A 4 -5.68 -3.72 -3.97
N LEU A 5 -4.94 -4.72 -3.50
CA LEU A 5 -4.33 -4.75 -2.18
C LEU A 5 -3.06 -3.90 -2.20
N TYR A 6 -3.20 -2.60 -1.97
CA TYR A 6 -2.08 -1.66 -1.84
C TYR A 6 -1.17 -1.98 -0.65
N GLY A 7 -1.75 -2.59 0.39
CA GLY A 7 -1.12 -2.86 1.68
C GLY A 7 0.28 -3.49 1.64
N PRO A 8 0.46 -4.64 0.98
CA PRO A 8 1.76 -5.31 0.94
C PRO A 8 2.88 -4.47 0.32
N ILE A 9 2.56 -3.69 -0.72
CA ILE A 9 3.51 -2.79 -1.38
C ILE A 9 3.82 -1.58 -0.49
N LEU A 10 2.80 -0.96 0.12
CA LEU A 10 2.99 0.10 1.11
C LEU A 10 3.92 -0.35 2.25
N GLY A 11 3.72 -1.58 2.75
CA GLY A 11 4.57 -2.13 3.80
C GLY A 11 6.00 -2.42 3.35
N LYS A 12 6.20 -2.80 2.08
CA LYS A 12 7.55 -2.93 1.51
C LYS A 12 8.26 -1.58 1.48
N ILE A 13 7.63 -0.56 0.88
CA ILE A 13 8.19 0.79 0.77
C ILE A 13 8.50 1.37 2.15
N ARG A 14 7.60 1.19 3.12
CA ARG A 14 7.83 1.63 4.50
C ARG A 14 9.11 1.02 5.09
N ARG A 15 9.29 -0.30 4.93
CA ARG A 15 10.46 -1.01 5.45
C ARG A 15 11.74 -0.57 4.75
N ASP A 16 11.70 -0.38 3.43
CA ASP A 16 12.84 0.11 2.65
C ASP A 16 13.27 1.53 3.10
N LYS A 17 12.31 2.35 3.53
CA LYS A 17 12.54 3.68 4.12
C LYS A 17 12.83 3.65 5.64
N MET A 18 12.85 2.47 6.26
CA MET A 18 13.04 2.28 7.71
C MET A 18 12.05 3.06 8.60
N ILE A 19 10.86 3.36 8.08
CA ILE A 19 9.81 4.06 8.83
C ILE A 19 9.09 3.04 9.71
N LYS A 20 8.82 3.38 10.97
CA LYS A 20 8.08 2.48 11.87
C LYS A 20 6.59 2.48 11.56
N ALA A 21 5.95 1.33 11.70
CA ALA A 21 4.52 1.15 11.45
C ALA A 21 3.63 2.05 12.33
N ASP A 22 4.07 2.36 13.55
CA ASP A 22 3.35 3.25 14.47
C ASP A 22 3.37 4.71 14.02
N VAL A 23 4.45 5.16 13.35
CA VAL A 23 4.55 6.52 12.80
C VAL A 23 3.47 6.73 11.75
N ILE A 24 3.39 5.81 10.78
CA ILE A 24 2.34 5.85 9.77
C ILE A 24 0.96 5.80 10.44
N ALA A 25 0.74 4.83 11.34
CA ALA A 25 -0.56 4.66 11.99
C ALA A 25 -1.03 5.93 12.73
N ARG A 26 -0.12 6.62 13.43
CA ARG A 26 -0.40 7.89 14.11
C ARG A 26 -0.75 8.99 13.12
N HIS A 27 0.02 9.11 12.02
CA HIS A 27 -0.24 10.09 10.97
C HIS A 27 -1.64 9.91 10.35
N VAL A 28 -2.03 8.68 10.02
CA VAL A 28 -3.37 8.39 9.44
C VAL A 28 -4.49 8.26 10.48
N GLY A 29 -4.22 8.53 11.75
CA GLY A 29 -5.22 8.49 12.83
C GLY A 29 -5.83 7.10 13.07
N ILE A 30 -5.03 6.04 12.95
CA ILE A 30 -5.46 4.65 13.17
C ILE A 30 -4.57 3.93 14.18
N SER A 31 -5.05 2.79 14.68
CA SER A 31 -4.21 1.93 15.53
C SER A 31 -3.13 1.21 14.73
N ALA A 32 -1.97 0.97 15.34
CA ALA A 32 -0.88 0.19 14.72
C ALA A 32 -1.34 -1.20 14.27
N ALA A 33 -2.25 -1.84 15.03
CA ALA A 33 -2.87 -3.11 14.64
C ALA A 33 -3.72 -2.97 13.36
N THR A 34 -4.46 -1.87 13.21
CA THR A 34 -5.24 -1.60 11.98
C THR A 34 -4.31 -1.39 10.79
N TYR A 35 -3.24 -0.61 10.97
CA TYR A 35 -2.24 -0.40 9.93
C TYR A 35 -1.55 -1.72 9.52
N SER A 36 -1.16 -2.55 10.48
CA SER A 36 -0.58 -3.88 10.20
C SER A 36 -1.53 -4.79 9.40
N ARG A 37 -2.84 -4.75 9.69
CA ARG A 37 -3.84 -5.48 8.89
C ARG A 37 -3.97 -4.92 7.47
N ILE A 38 -3.79 -3.61 7.30
CA ILE A 38 -3.70 -2.99 5.97
C ILE A 38 -2.46 -3.53 5.25
N GLU A 39 -1.27 -3.44 5.84
CA GLU A 39 -0.01 -3.92 5.22
C GLU A 39 -0.05 -5.40 4.83
N THR A 40 -0.67 -6.24 5.64
CA THR A 40 -0.79 -7.69 5.37
C THR A 40 -1.90 -8.02 4.38
N GLY A 41 -2.65 -7.02 3.91
CA GLY A 41 -3.78 -7.23 3.01
C GLY A 41 -5.02 -7.83 3.68
N ARG A 42 -4.99 -8.03 5.00
CA ARG A 42 -6.12 -8.53 5.79
C ARG A 42 -7.24 -7.49 5.95
N ARG A 43 -6.97 -6.22 5.62
CA ARG A 43 -7.94 -5.12 5.65
C ARG A 43 -7.71 -4.19 4.46
N SER A 44 -8.80 -3.80 3.79
CA SER A 44 -8.77 -2.73 2.78
C SER A 44 -8.68 -1.36 3.43
N ALA A 45 -8.06 -0.42 2.74
CA ALA A 45 -8.02 0.99 3.11
C ALA A 45 -8.87 1.80 2.11
N SER A 46 -9.51 2.87 2.59
CA SER A 46 -10.15 3.85 1.70
C SER A 46 -9.10 4.57 0.86
N TYR A 47 -9.53 5.12 -0.28
CA TYR A 47 -8.66 5.92 -1.15
C TYR A 47 -7.92 7.01 -0.37
N GLU A 48 -8.65 7.82 0.41
CA GLU A 48 -8.09 8.89 1.24
C GLU A 48 -7.00 8.39 2.19
N ARG A 49 -7.21 7.20 2.78
CA ARG A 49 -6.24 6.60 3.69
C ARG A 49 -5.01 6.08 2.96
N VAL A 50 -5.16 5.53 1.75
CA VAL A 50 -4.02 5.15 0.91
C VAL A 50 -3.21 6.39 0.54
N THR A 51 -3.87 7.47 0.12
CA THR A 51 -3.22 8.75 -0.19
C THR A 51 -2.44 9.30 0.99
N ALA A 52 -3.04 9.37 2.19
CA ALA A 52 -2.34 9.86 3.37
C ALA A 52 -1.15 8.96 3.78
N ILE A 53 -1.22 7.64 3.55
CA ILE A 53 -0.06 6.75 3.73
C ILE A 53 1.02 7.05 2.69
N CYS A 54 0.64 7.29 1.43
CA CYS A 54 1.56 7.66 0.35
C CYS A 54 2.31 8.96 0.66
N ASP A 55 1.60 9.98 1.15
CA ASP A 55 2.18 11.28 1.52
C ASP A 55 3.26 11.11 2.60
N GLU A 56 2.98 10.36 3.65
CA GLU A 56 3.95 10.07 4.73
C GLU A 56 5.12 9.21 4.22
N LEU A 57 4.88 8.31 3.27
CA LEU A 57 5.94 7.53 2.61
C LEU A 57 6.71 8.35 1.56
N GLY A 58 6.31 9.58 1.27
CA GLY A 58 6.92 10.42 0.23
C GLY A 58 6.87 9.79 -1.16
N ILE A 59 5.76 9.15 -1.49
CA ILE A 59 5.47 8.61 -2.83
C ILE A 59 4.12 9.11 -3.30
N SER A 60 3.89 9.14 -4.61
CA SER A 60 2.57 9.45 -5.17
C SER A 60 1.74 8.18 -5.39
N LEU A 61 0.42 8.35 -5.47
CA LEU A 61 -0.48 7.24 -5.78
C LEU A 61 -0.21 6.60 -7.18
N PRO A 62 0.12 7.37 -8.23
CA PRO A 62 0.58 6.80 -9.50
C PRO A 62 1.82 5.91 -9.36
N GLN A 63 2.84 6.35 -8.61
CA GLN A 63 4.04 5.55 -8.34
C GLN A 63 3.71 4.25 -7.63
N LEU A 64 2.79 4.29 -6.66
CA LEU A 64 2.31 3.08 -5.99
C LEU A 64 1.64 2.11 -6.99
N ASN A 65 0.83 2.63 -7.91
CA ASN A 65 0.16 1.83 -8.93
C ASN A 65 1.16 1.18 -9.90
N GLU A 66 2.19 1.90 -10.34
CA GLU A 66 3.26 1.36 -11.18
C GLU A 66 3.99 0.19 -10.50
N LEU A 67 4.30 0.33 -9.20
CA LEU A 67 4.94 -0.73 -8.41
C LEU A 67 4.06 -1.98 -8.28
N ILE A 68 2.73 -1.82 -8.23
CA ILE A 68 1.79 -2.95 -8.19
C ILE A 68 1.77 -3.67 -9.53
N ILE A 69 1.78 -2.94 -10.64
CA ILE A 69 1.83 -3.50 -12.00
C ILE A 69 3.11 -4.30 -12.20
N GLN A 70 4.26 -3.84 -11.70
CA GLN A 70 5.53 -4.57 -11.80
C GLN A 70 5.55 -5.88 -10.99
N VAL A 71 4.81 -5.96 -9.88
CA VAL A 71 4.73 -7.16 -9.03
C VAL A 71 3.70 -8.17 -9.56
N ARG A 72 2.73 -7.73 -10.37
CA ARG A 72 1.88 -8.65 -11.14
C ARG A 72 2.55 -8.92 -12.48
N PRO A 73 3.25 -10.08 -12.67
CA PRO A 73 3.66 -10.44 -14.02
C PRO A 73 2.42 -10.45 -14.91
N ILE A 74 2.56 -9.85 -16.07
CA ILE A 74 1.55 -9.72 -17.11
C ILE A 74 1.14 -11.15 -17.55
N ASN A 75 0.17 -11.76 -16.86
CA ASN A 75 -0.60 -12.89 -17.37
C ASN A 75 -1.77 -12.36 -18.22
N HIS A 76 -1.47 -11.45 -19.15
CA HIS A 76 -2.41 -11.03 -20.20
C HIS A 76 -1.72 -10.91 -21.57
N VAL A 77 -0.79 -11.83 -21.85
CA VAL A 77 -0.43 -12.22 -23.22
C VAL A 77 -0.55 -13.73 -23.33
N ALA A 78 -1.80 -14.21 -23.30
CA ALA A 78 -2.21 -15.48 -23.86
C ALA A 78 -3.74 -15.54 -23.90
N LYS A 79 -4.33 -15.08 -25.00
CA LYS A 79 -5.09 -15.91 -25.94
C LYS A 79 -5.84 -15.06 -26.95
N GLU A 80 -5.50 -15.36 -28.21
CA GLU A 80 -6.21 -15.13 -29.48
C GLU A 80 -6.23 -13.71 -30.06
#